data_AF-A0A7Y3SSM8-F1
#
_entry.id   AF-A0A7Y3SSM8-F1
#
_cell.length_a   1.000
_cell.length_b   1.000
_cell.length_c   1.000
_cell.angle_alpha   90.00
_cell.angle_beta   90.00
_cell.angle_gamma   90.00
#
_symmetry.space_group_name_H-M   'P 1'
#
loop_
_entity.id
_entity.type
_entity.pdbx_description
1 polymer ?
#
loop_
_entity_poly.entity_id
_entity_poly.type
_entity_poly.pdbx_seq_one_letter_code
_entity_poly.pdbx_strand_id
1 'polypeptide(L)'
;MENKRTLINYLYIATYIICLALNISVFISEIPITMKNVIVTLIYIIVLILATILEIINKNRKIVKYLSMFWFATLFSGVLLVYVNTVGLSPRWMIPFMVLFISPWCGMEYFVNSNVLNAIIITFISLVMFIITIISLKHTKS
;
A
#
# COMPACT_ATOMS: atom_id res chain seq x y z
N MET A 1 -17.18 15.77 17.84
CA MET A 1 -15.95 14.95 17.60
C MET A 1 -16.03 14.14 16.32
N GLU A 2 -17.22 13.69 15.90
CA GLU A 2 -17.43 12.89 14.68
C GLU A 2 -16.93 13.59 13.40
N ASN A 3 -17.23 14.87 13.20
CA ASN A 3 -16.74 15.64 12.03
C ASN A 3 -15.21 15.66 11.88
N LYS A 4 -14.45 15.70 12.98
CA LYS A 4 -12.98 15.70 12.93
C LYS A 4 -12.43 14.34 12.48
N ARG A 5 -13.10 13.23 12.85
CA ARG A 5 -12.69 11.87 12.46
C ARG A 5 -12.97 11.60 10.99
N THR A 6 -14.15 11.99 10.53
CA THR A 6 -14.51 11.85 9.12
C THR A 6 -13.54 12.65 8.23
N LEU A 7 -13.17 13.86 8.67
CA LEU A 7 -12.16 14.67 7.99
C LEU A 7 -10.79 13.97 7.90
N ILE A 8 -10.32 13.36 8.99
CA ILE A 8 -9.05 12.62 9.00
C ILE A 8 -9.09 11.44 8.02
N ASN A 9 -10.20 10.70 7.99
CA ASN A 9 -10.36 9.59 7.04
C ASN A 9 -10.35 10.07 5.58
N TYR A 10 -11.03 11.18 5.28
CA TYR A 10 -10.96 11.78 3.96
C TYR A 10 -9.56 12.24 3.60
N LEU A 11 -8.78 12.74 4.58
CA LEU A 11 -7.39 13.12 4.36
C LEU A 11 -6.52 11.93 3.96
N TYR A 12 -6.72 10.76 4.56
CA TYR A 12 -5.99 9.54 4.18
C TYR A 12 -6.34 9.09 2.77
N ILE A 13 -7.63 9.09 2.43
CA ILE A 13 -8.10 8.73 1.09
C ILE A 13 -7.55 9.71 0.05
N ALA A 14 -7.62 11.01 0.32
CA ALA A 14 -7.09 12.04 -0.56
C ALA A 14 -5.57 11.89 -0.74
N THR A 15 -4.84 11.66 0.35
CA THR A 15 -3.38 11.45 0.30
C THR A 15 -3.03 10.22 -0.55
N TYR A 16 -3.76 9.12 -0.38
CA TYR A 16 -3.59 7.92 -1.20
C TYR A 16 -3.80 8.21 -2.69
N ILE A 17 -4.90 8.90 -3.05
CA ILE A 17 -5.20 9.26 -4.45
C ILE A 17 -4.12 10.17 -5.02
N ILE A 18 -3.62 11.13 -4.25
CA ILE A 18 -2.53 12.03 -4.68
C ILE A 18 -1.25 11.24 -4.90
N CYS A 19 -0.85 10.38 -3.96
CA CYS A 19 0.35 9.55 -4.10
C CYS A 19 0.25 8.61 -5.31
N LEU A 20 -0.93 8.02 -5.52
CA LEU A 20 -1.24 7.22 -6.70
C LEU A 20 -1.06 8.04 -7.99
N ALA A 21 -1.71 9.20 -8.09
CA ALA A 21 -1.64 10.05 -9.27
C ALA A 21 -0.22 10.56 -9.57
N LEU A 22 0.60 10.79 -8.54
CA LEU A 22 1.97 11.27 -8.70
C LEU A 22 2.96 10.18 -9.13
N ASN A 23 2.68 8.91 -8.81
CA ASN A 23 3.56 7.78 -9.14
C ASN A 23 3.07 6.92 -10.31
N ILE A 24 1.79 6.98 -10.69
CA ILE A 24 1.22 6.13 -11.74
C ILE A 24 1.91 6.29 -13.09
N SER A 25 2.26 7.52 -13.50
CA SER A 25 2.90 7.77 -14.79
C SER A 25 4.32 7.20 -14.83
N VAL A 26 5.06 7.28 -13.73
CA VAL A 26 6.39 6.69 -13.61
C VAL A 26 6.31 5.17 -13.65
N PHE A 27 5.32 4.60 -12.94
CA PHE A 27 5.09 3.17 -12.89
C PHE A 27 4.69 2.57 -14.25
N ILE A 28 3.82 3.23 -15.01
CA ILE A 28 3.34 2.71 -16.31
C ILE A 28 4.34 2.96 -17.44
N SER A 29 4.96 4.13 -17.48
CA SER A 29 5.82 4.54 -18.59
C SER A 29 7.28 4.13 -18.42
N GLU A 30 7.61 3.36 -17.38
CA GLU A 30 8.98 2.90 -17.06
C GLU A 30 10.01 4.04 -17.06
N ILE A 31 9.57 5.23 -16.60
CA ILE A 31 10.42 6.42 -16.53
C ILE A 31 11.42 6.23 -15.38
N PRO A 32 12.68 6.71 -15.51
CA PRO A 32 13.64 6.65 -14.42
C PRO A 32 13.09 7.22 -13.11
N ILE A 33 13.24 6.45 -12.03
CA ILE A 33 12.76 6.83 -10.70
C ILE A 33 13.61 7.98 -10.15
N THR A 34 12.94 8.99 -9.63
CA THR A 34 13.57 10.19 -9.07
C THR A 34 13.36 10.28 -7.56
N MET A 35 14.12 11.17 -6.91
CA MET A 35 13.92 11.49 -5.48
C MET A 35 12.50 11.94 -5.15
N LYS A 36 11.76 12.53 -6.11
CA LYS A 36 10.34 12.86 -5.93
C LYS A 36 9.52 11.60 -5.65
N ASN A 37 9.73 10.52 -6.41
CA ASN A 37 8.98 9.28 -6.26
C ASN A 37 9.29 8.58 -4.93
N VAL A 38 10.54 8.66 -4.48
CA VAL A 38 10.96 8.20 -3.14
C VAL A 38 10.17 8.93 -2.06
N ILE A 39 10.12 10.27 -2.11
CA ILE A 39 9.37 11.08 -1.12
C ILE A 39 7.88 10.71 -1.13
N VAL A 40 7.27 10.62 -2.32
CA VAL A 40 5.85 10.24 -2.46
C VAL A 40 5.58 8.86 -1.85
N THR A 41 6.49 7.90 -2.07
CA THR A 41 6.39 6.55 -1.52
C THR A 41 6.50 6.53 -0.01
N LEU A 42 7.46 7.28 0.56
CA LEU A 42 7.63 7.39 2.00
C LEU A 42 6.41 8.03 2.67
N ILE A 43 5.89 9.13 2.11
CA ILE A 43 4.67 9.79 2.59
C ILE A 43 3.49 8.80 2.56
N TYR A 44 3.32 8.09 1.45
CA TYR A 44 2.28 7.09 1.31
C TYR A 44 2.35 6.01 2.39
N ILE A 45 3.53 5.40 2.60
CA ILE A 45 3.74 4.36 3.60
C ILE A 45 3.46 4.89 5.01
N ILE A 46 4.01 6.05 5.37
CA ILE A 46 3.84 6.67 6.68
C ILE A 46 2.36 6.94 6.95
N VAL A 47 1.67 7.58 6.00
CA VAL A 47 0.27 7.95 6.18
C VAL A 47 -0.62 6.71 6.32
N LEU A 48 -0.37 5.67 5.53
CA LEU A 48 -1.17 4.45 5.57
C LEU A 48 -0.93 3.64 6.86
N ILE A 49 0.32 3.59 7.36
CA ILE A 49 0.64 2.99 8.65
C ILE A 49 -0.01 3.77 9.79
N LEU A 50 0.11 5.11 9.79
CA LEU A 50 -0.50 5.97 10.80
C LEU A 50 -2.04 5.84 10.80
N ALA A 51 -2.66 5.82 9.63
CA ALA A 51 -4.10 5.57 9.50
C ALA A 51 -4.50 4.23 10.14
N THR A 52 -3.71 3.18 9.90
CA THR A 52 -3.95 1.87 10.50
C THR A 52 -3.83 1.89 12.01
N ILE A 53 -2.77 2.48 12.55
CA ILE A 53 -2.52 2.56 14.00
C ILE A 53 -3.63 3.38 14.68
N LEU A 54 -3.99 4.54 14.12
CA LEU A 54 -5.00 5.42 14.71
C LEU A 54 -6.38 4.75 14.75
N GLU A 55 -6.77 4.05 13.69
CA GLU A 55 -8.07 3.37 13.66
C GLU A 55 -8.11 2.13 14.57
N ILE A 56 -6.96 1.48 14.80
CA ILE A 56 -6.81 0.44 15.82
C ILE A 56 -6.98 1.03 17.23
N ILE A 57 -6.27 2.13 17.55
CA ILE A 57 -6.37 2.81 18.84
C ILE A 57 -7.81 3.29 19.11
N ASN A 58 -8.47 3.82 18.07
CA ASN A 58 -9.85 4.28 18.14
C ASN A 58 -10.88 3.15 18.20
N LYS A 59 -10.46 1.88 18.13
CA LYS A 59 -11.33 0.68 18.10
C LYS A 59 -12.40 0.73 17.01
N ASN A 60 -12.11 1.39 15.88
CA ASN A 60 -13.07 1.53 14.79
C ASN A 60 -13.07 0.29 13.90
N ARG A 61 -13.78 -0.74 14.36
CA ARG A 61 -13.76 -2.07 13.74
C ARG A 61 -14.14 -2.10 12.25
N LYS A 62 -15.05 -1.21 11.82
CA LYS A 62 -15.45 -1.12 10.40
C LYS A 62 -14.28 -0.67 9.53
N ILE A 63 -13.57 0.39 9.94
CA ILE A 63 -12.44 0.93 9.18
C ILE A 63 -11.24 -0.01 9.24
N VAL A 64 -10.93 -0.59 10.40
CA VAL A 64 -9.85 -1.59 10.52
C VAL A 64 -10.11 -2.81 9.60
N LYS A 65 -11.37 -3.21 9.40
CA LYS A 65 -11.72 -4.28 8.43
C LYS A 65 -11.39 -3.87 7.00
N TYR A 66 -11.71 -2.64 6.58
CA TYR A 66 -11.37 -2.15 5.25
C TYR A 66 -9.86 -2.02 5.06
N LEU A 67 -9.13 -1.53 6.07
CA LEU A 67 -7.67 -1.47 6.04
C LEU A 67 -7.05 -2.86 5.97
N SER A 68 -7.62 -3.85 6.68
CA SER A 68 -7.18 -5.24 6.58
C SER A 68 -7.37 -5.80 5.16
N MET A 69 -8.52 -5.54 4.53
CA MET A 69 -8.76 -5.91 3.13
C MET A 69 -7.79 -5.20 2.17
N PHE A 70 -7.48 -3.94 2.43
CA PHE A 70 -6.48 -3.19 1.67
C PHE A 70 -5.10 -3.84 1.77
N TRP A 71 -4.62 -4.11 3.00
CA TRP A 71 -3.32 -4.76 3.21
C TRP A 71 -3.28 -6.17 2.61
N PHE A 72 -4.38 -6.91 2.65
CA PHE A 72 -4.50 -8.19 1.96
C PHE A 72 -4.41 -8.07 0.44
N ALA A 73 -5.09 -7.08 -0.16
CA ALA A 73 -5.04 -6.85 -1.61
C ALA A 73 -3.63 -6.42 -2.07
N THR A 74 -2.95 -5.57 -1.29
CA THR A 74 -1.55 -5.20 -1.54
C THR A 74 -0.61 -6.39 -1.37
N LEU A 75 -0.82 -7.22 -0.34
CA LEU A 75 -0.07 -8.47 -0.15
C LEU A 75 -0.24 -9.41 -1.35
N PHE A 76 -1.48 -9.66 -1.77
CA PHE A 76 -1.79 -10.51 -2.93
C PHE A 76 -1.13 -9.97 -4.20
N SER A 77 -1.21 -8.66 -4.43
CA SER A 77 -0.58 -7.99 -5.57
C SER A 77 0.95 -8.10 -5.51
N GLY A 78 1.55 -7.99 -4.33
CA GLY A 78 2.99 -8.16 -4.10
C GLY A 78 3.46 -9.59 -4.39
N VAL A 79 2.75 -10.61 -3.90
CA VAL A 79 3.06 -12.03 -4.17
C VAL A 79 2.98 -12.32 -5.66
N LEU A 80 1.93 -11.84 -6.33
CA LEU A 80 1.80 -12.02 -7.77
C LEU A 80 2.92 -11.30 -8.53
N LEU A 81 3.33 -10.11 -8.08
CA LEU A 81 4.44 -9.38 -8.68
C LEU A 81 5.77 -10.13 -8.53
N VAL A 82 6.03 -10.76 -7.37
CA VAL A 82 7.18 -11.66 -7.19
C VAL A 82 7.11 -12.80 -8.21
N TYR A 83 5.98 -13.50 -8.29
CA TYR A 83 5.79 -14.64 -9.20
C TYR A 83 6.00 -14.26 -10.67
N VAL A 84 5.44 -13.14 -11.11
CA VAL A 84 5.59 -12.66 -12.48
C VAL A 84 7.05 -12.34 -12.79
N ASN A 85 7.73 -11.61 -11.90
CA ASN A 85 9.12 -11.21 -12.12
C ASN A 85 10.08 -12.41 -12.09
N THR A 86 9.75 -13.50 -11.41
CA THR A 86 10.57 -14.72 -11.42
C THR A 86 10.33 -15.60 -12.64
N VAL A 87 9.09 -15.66 -13.15
CA VAL A 87 8.73 -16.48 -14.32
C VAL A 87 8.93 -15.71 -15.64
N GLY A 88 9.08 -14.39 -15.61
CA GLY A 88 9.29 -13.56 -16.79
C GLY A 88 8.03 -13.35 -17.64
N LEU A 89 6.84 -13.42 -17.02
CA LEU A 89 5.57 -13.21 -17.71
C LEU A 89 5.24 -11.72 -17.84
N SER A 90 4.45 -11.35 -18.85
CA SER A 90 3.83 -10.01 -18.95
C SER A 90 2.36 -10.10 -18.47
N PRO A 91 2.04 -9.71 -17.23
CA PRO A 91 0.73 -9.98 -16.66
C PRO A 91 -0.21 -8.81 -16.95
N ARG A 92 -0.63 -8.65 -18.21
CA ARG A 92 -1.55 -7.56 -18.59
C ARG A 92 -2.84 -7.55 -17.76
N TRP A 93 -3.31 -8.72 -17.35
CA TRP A 93 -4.48 -8.89 -16.48
C TRP A 93 -4.27 -8.34 -15.06
N MET A 94 -3.02 -8.18 -14.61
CA MET A 94 -2.69 -7.63 -13.30
C MET A 94 -2.58 -6.11 -13.27
N ILE A 95 -2.50 -5.45 -14.43
CA ILE A 95 -2.26 -3.99 -14.53
C ILE A 95 -3.18 -3.18 -13.59
N PRO A 96 -4.50 -3.44 -13.50
CA PRO A 96 -5.36 -2.68 -12.59
C PRO A 96 -4.94 -2.82 -11.12
N PHE A 97 -4.53 -4.01 -10.70
CA PHE A 97 -4.08 -4.28 -9.32
C PHE A 97 -2.72 -3.65 -9.06
N MET A 98 -1.80 -3.77 -10.01
CA MET A 98 -0.47 -3.17 -9.90
C MET A 98 -0.57 -1.65 -9.84
N VAL A 99 -1.39 -1.03 -10.69
CA VAL A 99 -1.62 0.41 -10.65
C VAL A 99 -2.15 0.82 -9.29
N LEU A 100 -3.18 0.16 -8.78
CA LEU A 100 -3.87 0.60 -7.58
C LEU A 100 -3.05 0.33 -6.30
N PHE A 101 -2.48 -0.86 -6.17
CA PHE A 101 -1.84 -1.30 -4.91
C PHE A 101 -0.31 -1.20 -4.92
N ILE A 102 0.33 -1.20 -6.09
CA ILE A 102 1.80 -1.25 -6.22
C ILE A 102 2.38 0.09 -6.69
N SER A 103 1.73 0.82 -7.60
CA SER A 103 2.31 2.05 -8.15
C SER A 103 2.69 3.11 -7.09
N PRO A 104 1.97 3.29 -5.97
CA PRO A 104 2.42 4.19 -4.90
C PRO A 104 3.75 3.79 -4.25
N TRP A 105 4.20 2.54 -4.42
CA TRP A 105 5.46 2.00 -3.88
C TRP A 105 6.65 2.15 -4.82
N CYS A 106 6.48 2.69 -6.03
CA CYS A 106 7.52 2.67 -7.08
C CYS A 106 8.82 3.38 -6.68
N GLY A 107 8.80 4.29 -5.71
CA GLY A 107 10.02 4.93 -5.21
C GLY A 107 10.98 3.97 -4.50
N MET A 108 10.52 2.80 -4.06
CA MET A 108 11.38 1.80 -3.42
C MET A 108 12.42 1.21 -4.37
N GLU A 109 12.14 1.15 -5.67
CA GLU A 109 13.09 0.72 -6.71
C GLU A 109 14.33 1.62 -6.79
N TYR A 110 14.27 2.86 -6.27
CA TYR A 110 15.46 3.71 -6.13
C TYR A 110 16.54 3.09 -5.23
N PHE A 111 16.14 2.35 -4.19
CA PHE A 111 17.06 1.73 -3.25
C PHE A 111 17.44 0.30 -3.62
N VAL A 112 16.62 -0.33 -4.46
CA VAL A 112 16.69 -1.76 -4.72
C VAL A 112 16.72 -1.96 -6.23
N ASN A 113 17.90 -2.26 -6.77
CA ASN A 113 18.14 -2.50 -8.20
C ASN A 113 17.53 -3.83 -8.72
N SER A 114 16.47 -4.32 -8.10
CA SER A 114 15.81 -5.59 -8.44
C SER A 114 14.32 -5.50 -8.16
N ASN A 115 13.52 -5.66 -9.22
CA ASN A 115 12.05 -5.68 -9.15
C ASN A 115 11.54 -6.80 -8.24
N VAL A 116 12.25 -7.94 -8.21
CA VAL A 116 11.93 -9.07 -7.32
C VAL A 116 12.12 -8.68 -5.86
N LEU A 117 13.26 -8.06 -5.52
CA LEU A 117 13.50 -7.63 -4.14
C LEU A 117 12.53 -6.53 -3.71
N ASN A 118 12.19 -5.58 -4.60
CA ASN A 118 11.16 -4.57 -4.32
C ASN A 118 9.81 -5.24 -3.99
N ALA A 119 9.38 -6.19 -4.82
CA ALA A 119 8.14 -6.93 -4.62
C ALA A 119 8.14 -7.75 -3.29
N ILE A 120 9.27 -8.33 -2.91
CA ILE A 120 9.44 -9.03 -1.62
C ILE A 120 9.25 -8.05 -0.45
N ILE A 121 9.83 -6.86 -0.51
CA ILE A 121 9.69 -5.84 0.55
C ILE A 121 8.23 -5.41 0.70
N ILE A 122 7.55 -5.11 -0.41
CA ILE A 122 6.13 -4.73 -0.40
C ILE A 122 5.28 -5.85 0.19
N THR A 123 5.54 -7.10 -0.21
CA THR A 123 4.88 -8.30 0.30
C THR A 123 5.07 -8.44 1.80
N PHE A 124 6.31 -8.29 2.28
CA PHE A 124 6.65 -8.43 3.70
C PHE A 124 5.96 -7.36 4.56
N ILE A 125 6.04 -6.08 4.16
CA ILE A 125 5.37 -4.98 4.88
C ILE A 125 3.86 -5.22 4.91
N SER A 126 3.27 -5.60 3.77
CA SER A 126 1.83 -5.86 3.67
C SER A 126 1.40 -7.04 4.53
N LEU A 127 2.20 -8.10 4.62
CA LEU A 127 1.95 -9.26 5.48
C LEU A 127 1.94 -8.86 6.95
N VAL A 128 2.94 -8.11 7.41
CA VAL A 128 3.04 -7.63 8.79
C VAL A 128 1.82 -6.79 9.14
N MET A 129 1.46 -5.82 8.29
CA MET A 129 0.30 -4.95 8.52
C MET A 129 -1.03 -5.71 8.47
N PHE A 130 -1.15 -6.70 7.58
CA PHE A 130 -2.32 -7.58 7.53
C PHE A 130 -2.47 -8.39 8.83
N ILE A 131 -1.39 -8.98 9.34
CA ILE A 131 -1.41 -9.72 10.61
C ILE A 131 -1.83 -8.80 11.77
N ILE A 132 -1.23 -7.60 11.86
CA ILE A 132 -1.57 -6.61 12.90
C ILE A 132 -3.06 -6.27 12.88
N THR A 133 -3.60 -5.97 11.69
CA THR A 133 -5.03 -5.61 11.55
C THR A 133 -5.95 -6.78 11.88
N ILE A 134 -5.64 -8.01 11.47
CA ILE A 134 -6.43 -9.20 11.81
C ILE A 134 -6.42 -9.50 13.30
N ILE A 135 -5.25 -9.41 13.96
CA ILE A 135 -5.14 -9.60 15.42
C ILE A 135 -5.97 -8.54 16.14
N SER A 136 -5.86 -7.27 15.76
CA SER A 136 -6.65 -6.17 16.35
C SER A 136 -8.16 -6.40 16.21
N LEU A 137 -8.63 -6.90 15.06
CA LEU A 137 -10.05 -7.22 14.84
C LEU A 137 -10.57 -8.34 15.75
N LYS A 138 -9.71 -9.31 16.13
CA LYS A 138 -10.07 -10.37 17.09
C LYS A 138 -10.19 -9.84 18.51
N HIS A 139 -9.30 -8.95 18.94
CA HIS A 139 -9.35 -8.37 20.29
C HIS A 139 -10.50 -7.37 20.50
N THR A 140 -11.03 -6.78 19.43
CA THR A 140 -12.18 -5.85 19.51
C THR A 140 -13.54 -6.58 19.60
N LYS A 141 -13.55 -7.93 19.63
CA LYS A 141 -14.74 -8.76 19.80
C LYS A 141 -15.06 -9.12 21.26
N SER A 142 -14.16 -8.78 22.20
CA SER A 142 -14.38 -8.89 23.64
C SER A 142 -14.92 -7.60 24.22
#